data_AF-A0A1Q6DXK6-F1
#
_entry.id   AF-A0A1Q6DXK6-F1
#
_cell.length_a   1.000
_cell.length_b   1.000
_cell.length_c   1.000
_cell.angle_alpha   90.00
_cell.angle_beta   90.00
_cell.angle_gamma   90.00
#
_symmetry.space_group_name_H-M   'P 1'
#
loop_
_entity.id
_entity.type
_entity.pdbx_description
1 polymer ?
#
loop_
_entity_poly.entity_id
_entity_poly.type
_entity_poly.pdbx_seq_one_letter_code
_entity_poly.pdbx_strand_id
1 'polypeptide(L)'
;MRMWMVDPELMCMQHVVGEHRELHALKGSLERTKPKYNNHRKHRKNLITLAKSGIIELRSLKERHEELVEYMDNHDSPIGETPTLEYLPKEVRKAEVNKEKSIQDLINRPGACRPEGRCRKNLKD
;
A
#
# COMPACT_ATOMS: atom_id res chain seq x y z
N MET A 1 6.75 -0.33 -2.72
CA MET A 1 5.29 -0.42 -2.79
C MET A 1 4.83 -1.33 -1.69
N ARG A 2 4.16 -0.79 -0.69
CA ARG A 2 3.44 -1.51 0.35
C ARG A 2 2.16 -0.76 0.69
N MET A 3 1.25 -1.47 1.34
CA MET A 3 0.12 -0.90 2.08
C MET A 3 0.36 -1.25 3.54
N TRP A 4 0.24 -0.29 4.45
CA TRP A 4 0.39 -0.56 5.87
C TRP A 4 -0.87 -1.23 6.41
N MET A 5 -2.05 -0.77 5.96
CA MET A 5 -3.36 -1.18 6.50
C MET A 5 -3.43 -1.03 8.03
N VAL A 6 -2.69 -0.06 8.55
CA VAL A 6 -2.67 0.40 9.93
C VAL A 6 -3.42 1.72 9.99
N ASP A 7 -4.15 1.94 11.08
CA ASP A 7 -4.84 3.20 11.35
C ASP A 7 -3.86 4.40 11.16
N PRO A 8 -4.19 5.38 10.29
CA PRO A 8 -3.36 6.57 10.06
C PRO A 8 -3.01 7.36 11.33
N GLU A 9 -3.87 7.35 12.36
CA GLU A 9 -3.60 8.02 13.65
C GLU A 9 -2.43 7.37 14.40
N LEU A 10 -2.19 6.08 14.17
CA LEU A 10 -1.07 5.34 14.74
C LEU A 10 0.22 5.52 13.92
N MET A 11 0.13 6.22 12.78
CA MET A 11 1.25 6.46 11.88
C MET A 11 1.73 7.90 11.93
N CYS A 12 3.04 8.11 11.74
CA CYS A 12 3.58 9.44 11.51
C CYS A 12 3.24 9.89 10.09
N MET A 13 3.14 11.21 9.88
CA MET A 13 2.84 11.78 8.57
C MET A 13 3.77 11.31 7.46
N GLN A 14 5.04 11.02 7.76
CA GLN A 14 5.97 10.49 6.76
C GLN A 14 5.54 9.11 6.24
N HIS A 15 5.01 8.23 7.10
CA HIS A 15 4.52 6.92 6.69
C HIS A 15 3.18 7.00 5.97
N VAL A 16 2.27 7.89 6.43
CA VAL A 16 1.00 8.20 5.76
C VAL A 16 1.25 8.69 4.33
N VAL A 17 2.07 9.74 4.17
CA VAL A 17 2.41 10.31 2.85
C VAL A 17 3.21 9.31 2.01
N GLY A 18 4.07 8.52 2.65
CA GLY A 18 4.83 7.45 2.00
C GLY A 18 3.93 6.39 1.38
N GLU A 19 2.97 5.88 2.15
CA GLU A 19 1.98 4.91 1.68
C GLU A 19 1.10 5.50 0.57
N HIS A 20 0.60 6.73 0.75
CA HIS A 20 -0.18 7.43 -0.26
C HIS A 20 0.53 7.45 -1.64
N ARG A 21 1.82 7.79 -1.66
CA ARG A 21 2.64 7.77 -2.90
C ARG A 21 2.79 6.36 -3.48
N GLU A 22 2.92 5.36 -2.62
CA GLU A 22 3.04 3.97 -3.05
C GLU A 22 1.73 3.40 -3.60
N LEU A 23 0.56 3.85 -3.15
CA LEU A 23 -0.74 3.49 -3.73
C LEU A 23 -0.85 3.96 -5.19
N HIS A 24 -0.40 5.17 -5.49
CA HIS A 24 -0.30 5.66 -6.88
C HIS A 24 0.64 4.81 -7.74
N ALA A 25 1.81 4.46 -7.20
CA ALA A 25 2.76 3.56 -7.89
C ALA A 25 2.19 2.15 -8.09
N LEU A 26 1.41 1.65 -7.12
CA LEU A 26 0.73 0.36 -7.17
C LEU A 26 -0.36 0.36 -8.24
N LYS A 27 -1.19 1.40 -8.30
CA LYS A 27 -2.17 1.60 -9.38
C LYS A 27 -1.51 1.59 -10.75
N GLY A 28 -0.41 2.33 -10.93
CA GLY A 28 0.34 2.34 -12.18
C GLY A 28 0.91 0.96 -12.54
N SER A 29 1.36 0.19 -11.54
CA SER A 29 1.85 -1.18 -11.76
C SER A 29 0.73 -2.15 -12.12
N LEU A 30 -0.46 -1.96 -11.54
CA LEU A 30 -1.66 -2.74 -11.84
C LEU A 30 -2.16 -2.48 -13.26
N GLU A 31 -2.22 -1.22 -13.70
CA GLU A 31 -2.56 -0.87 -15.08
C GLU A 31 -1.61 -1.57 -16.08
N ARG A 32 -0.32 -1.62 -15.77
CA ARG A 32 0.69 -2.29 -16.60
C ARG A 32 0.62 -3.81 -16.60
N THR A 33 -0.33 -4.43 -15.90
CA THR A 33 -0.58 -5.89 -16.02
C THR A 33 -1.32 -6.26 -17.30
N LYS A 34 -1.94 -5.29 -17.98
CA LYS A 34 -2.68 -5.49 -19.23
C LYS A 34 -1.74 -5.96 -20.35
N PRO A 35 -2.14 -6.93 -21.20
CA PRO A 35 -1.30 -7.47 -22.27
C PRO A 35 -0.71 -6.42 -23.24
N LYS A 36 -1.38 -5.27 -23.40
CA LYS A 36 -0.92 -4.16 -24.25
C LYS A 36 0.45 -3.57 -23.86
N TYR A 37 0.93 -3.81 -22.64
CA TYR A 37 2.24 -3.33 -22.19
C TYR A 37 3.32 -4.40 -22.37
N ASN A 38 4.45 -4.07 -23.00
CA ASN A 38 5.53 -5.02 -23.31
C ASN A 38 6.09 -5.77 -22.08
N ASN A 39 6.07 -5.12 -20.91
CA ASN A 39 6.60 -5.65 -19.66
C ASN A 39 5.51 -6.20 -18.71
N HIS A 40 4.30 -6.47 -19.20
CA HIS A 40 3.17 -6.86 -18.35
C HIS A 40 3.43 -8.10 -17.49
N ARG A 41 4.15 -9.09 -18.01
CA ARG A 41 4.53 -10.30 -17.24
C ARG A 41 5.40 -9.96 -16.03
N LYS A 42 6.32 -9.00 -16.15
CA LYS A 42 7.15 -8.51 -15.05
C LYS A 42 6.29 -7.84 -13.98
N HIS A 43 5.33 -7.00 -14.37
CA HIS A 43 4.41 -6.36 -13.44
C HIS A 43 3.52 -7.38 -12.71
N ARG A 44 2.96 -8.37 -13.43
CA ARG A 44 2.20 -9.47 -12.82
C ARG A 44 3.06 -10.24 -11.81
N LYS A 45 4.28 -10.64 -12.18
CA LYS A 45 5.20 -11.36 -11.28
C LYS A 45 5.50 -10.55 -10.01
N ASN A 46 5.79 -9.26 -10.16
CA ASN A 46 6.04 -8.38 -9.02
C ASN A 46 4.81 -8.31 -8.10
N LEU A 47 3.61 -8.05 -8.63
CA LEU A 47 2.38 -8.00 -7.82
C LEU A 47 2.09 -9.33 -7.12
N ILE A 48 2.33 -10.47 -7.79
CA ILE A 48 2.23 -11.81 -7.17
C ILE A 48 3.18 -11.91 -5.96
N THR A 49 4.44 -11.51 -6.11
CA THR A 49 5.42 -11.55 -5.02
C THR A 49 4.99 -10.68 -3.84
N LEU A 50 4.59 -9.43 -4.10
CA LEU A 50 4.16 -8.50 -3.04
C LEU A 50 2.91 -9.04 -2.32
N ALA A 51 1.89 -9.47 -3.07
CA ALA A 51 0.67 -10.04 -2.50
C ALA A 51 0.94 -11.28 -1.64
N LYS A 52 1.76 -12.23 -2.14
CA LYS A 52 2.13 -13.44 -1.38
C LYS A 52 2.94 -13.14 -0.12
N SER A 53 3.67 -12.02 -0.10
CA SER A 53 4.41 -11.59 1.10
C SER A 53 3.56 -10.84 2.13
N GLY A 54 2.26 -10.62 1.84
CA GLY A 54 1.31 -9.95 2.72
C GLY A 54 1.54 -8.45 2.83
N ILE A 55 2.07 -7.79 1.79
CA ILE A 55 2.42 -6.36 1.83
C ILE A 55 1.53 -5.45 0.98
N ILE A 56 0.64 -6.02 0.15
CA ILE A 56 -0.34 -5.26 -0.63
C ILE A 56 -1.70 -5.98 -0.63
N GLU A 57 -2.76 -5.20 -0.76
CA GLU A 57 -4.15 -5.67 -0.82
C GLU A 57 -4.89 -4.90 -1.92
N LEU A 58 -4.97 -5.50 -3.11
CA LEU A 58 -5.38 -4.79 -4.32
C LEU A 58 -6.85 -4.35 -4.33
N ARG A 59 -7.72 -5.05 -3.60
CA ARG A 59 -9.16 -4.73 -3.53
C ARG A 59 -9.43 -3.44 -2.78
N SER A 60 -8.60 -3.16 -1.78
CA SER A 60 -8.74 -2.03 -0.87
C SER A 60 -7.90 -0.84 -1.29
N LEU A 61 -7.27 -0.88 -2.47
CA LEU A 61 -6.35 0.16 -2.96
C LEU A 61 -7.01 1.54 -2.99
N LYS A 62 -8.24 1.63 -3.51
CA LYS A 62 -8.96 2.91 -3.64
C LYS A 62 -9.45 3.39 -2.27
N GLU A 63 -10.11 2.52 -1.52
CA GLU A 63 -10.62 2.84 -0.18
C GLU A 63 -9.49 3.30 0.76
N ARG A 64 -8.36 2.57 0.77
CA ARG A 64 -7.17 2.95 1.53
C ARG A 64 -6.58 4.28 1.06
N HIS A 65 -6.63 4.58 -0.23
CA HIS A 65 -6.18 5.89 -0.73
C HIS A 65 -7.07 7.01 -0.21
N GLU A 66 -8.39 6.83 -0.27
CA GLU A 66 -9.38 7.80 0.20
C GLU A 66 -9.25 8.04 1.71
N GLU A 67 -9.07 6.98 2.51
CA GLU A 67 -8.79 7.06 3.95
C GLU A 67 -7.55 7.93 4.25
N LEU A 68 -6.45 7.73 3.51
CA LEU A 68 -5.24 8.52 3.70
C LEU A 68 -5.41 9.98 3.25
N VAL A 69 -6.18 10.24 2.18
CA VAL A 69 -6.48 11.60 1.71
C VAL A 69 -7.31 12.36 2.73
N GLU A 70 -8.32 11.72 3.31
CA GLU A 70 -9.13 12.28 4.38
C GLU A 70 -8.26 12.62 5.60
N TYR A 71 -7.41 11.69 6.03
CA TYR A 71 -6.50 11.91 7.16
C TYR A 71 -5.47 13.03 6.90
N MET A 72 -5.03 13.21 5.66
CA MET A 72 -4.13 14.30 5.26
C MET A 72 -4.83 15.65 5.07
N ASP A 73 -6.10 15.77 5.48
CA ASP A 73 -6.95 16.96 5.32
C ASP A 73 -7.20 17.32 3.85
N ASN A 74 -7.85 16.40 3.13
CA ASN A 74 -8.31 16.57 1.74
C ASN A 74 -7.18 16.92 0.74
N HIS A 75 -6.03 16.26 0.86
CA HIS A 75 -4.94 16.39 -0.09
C HIS A 75 -5.42 16.15 -1.54
N ASP A 76 -5.30 17.17 -2.40
CA ASP A 76 -5.79 17.15 -3.78
C ASP A 76 -4.92 16.28 -4.71
N SER A 77 -5.06 14.95 -4.56
CA SER A 77 -4.36 13.95 -5.36
C SER A 77 -5.25 12.72 -5.59
N PRO A 78 -6.31 12.84 -6.40
CA PRO A 78 -7.25 11.75 -6.63
C PRO A 78 -6.58 10.56 -7.31
N ILE A 79 -6.87 9.34 -6.85
CA ILE A 79 -6.32 8.13 -7.46
C ILE A 79 -7.09 7.70 -8.73
N GLY A 80 -8.35 8.14 -8.88
CA GLY A 80 -9.23 7.79 -9.99
C GLY A 80 -9.69 6.33 -9.94
N GLU A 81 -10.01 5.75 -11.10
CA GLU A 81 -10.50 4.37 -11.18
C GLU A 81 -9.41 3.31 -10.95
N THR A 82 -9.74 2.28 -10.19
CA THR A 82 -8.86 1.12 -10.00
C THR A 82 -8.81 0.25 -11.27
N PRO A 83 -7.63 -0.04 -11.83
CA PRO A 83 -7.54 -0.93 -12.98
C PRO A 83 -8.05 -2.35 -12.71
N THR A 84 -8.48 -3.05 -13.75
CA THR A 84 -8.93 -4.45 -13.66
C THR A 84 -7.89 -5.38 -13.04
N LEU A 85 -8.36 -6.34 -12.23
CA LEU A 85 -7.53 -7.36 -11.60
C LEU A 85 -7.48 -8.68 -12.40
N GLU A 86 -8.21 -8.79 -13.52
CA GLU A 86 -8.44 -10.05 -14.25
C GLU A 86 -7.17 -10.80 -14.67
N TYR A 87 -6.07 -10.06 -14.88
CA TYR A 87 -4.78 -10.61 -15.31
C TYR A 87 -3.95 -11.21 -14.17
N LEU A 88 -4.49 -11.23 -12.95
CA LEU A 88 -3.83 -11.74 -11.76
C LEU A 88 -4.52 -13.03 -11.25
N PRO A 89 -3.74 -13.97 -10.69
CA PRO A 89 -4.28 -15.16 -10.06
C PRO A 89 -5.32 -14.84 -8.96
N LYS A 90 -6.29 -15.74 -8.73
CA LYS A 90 -7.40 -15.51 -7.78
C LYS A 90 -6.89 -15.23 -6.36
N GLU A 91 -5.84 -15.93 -5.94
CA GLU A 91 -5.18 -15.75 -4.65
C GLU A 91 -4.54 -14.37 -4.50
N VAL A 92 -3.97 -13.81 -5.57
CA VAL A 92 -3.41 -12.45 -5.55
C VAL A 92 -4.51 -11.40 -5.48
N ARG A 93 -5.62 -11.63 -6.20
CA ARG A 93 -6.79 -10.75 -6.16
C ARG A 93 -7.47 -10.71 -4.79
N LYS A 94 -7.28 -11.74 -3.97
CA LYS A 94 -7.86 -11.89 -2.63
C LYS A 94 -6.82 -11.76 -1.52
N ALA A 95 -5.59 -11.43 -1.85
CA ALA A 95 -4.54 -11.28 -0.86
C ALA A 95 -4.84 -10.05 0.00
N GLU A 96 -4.63 -10.23 1.31
CA GLU A 96 -4.78 -9.20 2.32
C GLU A 96 -3.40 -8.86 2.89
N VAL A 97 -3.26 -7.63 3.39
CA VAL A 97 -2.06 -7.25 4.13
C VAL A 97 -2.06 -7.97 5.48
N ASN A 98 -0.89 -8.49 5.88
CA ASN A 98 -0.70 -8.96 7.24
C ASN A 98 -0.49 -7.74 8.16
N LYS A 99 -1.57 -7.30 8.82
CA LYS A 99 -1.61 -6.08 9.64
C LYS A 99 -0.65 -6.18 10.83
N GLU A 100 -0.60 -7.32 11.50
CA GLU A 100 0.29 -7.57 12.64
C GLU A 100 1.75 -7.38 12.22
N LYS A 101 2.14 -7.95 11.08
CA LYS A 101 3.47 -7.77 10.50
C LYS A 101 3.74 -6.32 10.08
N SER A 102 2.74 -5.63 9.53
CA SER A 102 2.87 -4.20 9.21
C SER A 102 3.11 -3.34 10.45
N ILE A 103 2.41 -3.61 11.56
CA ILE A 103 2.64 -2.96 12.85
C ILE A 103 4.07 -3.23 13.34
N GLN A 104 4.49 -4.50 13.32
CA GLN A 104 5.85 -4.87 13.73
C GLN A 104 6.91 -4.22 12.83
N ASP A 105 6.69 -4.15 11.51
CA ASP A 105 7.58 -3.44 10.59
C ASP A 105 7.69 -1.94 10.92
N LEU A 106 6.59 -1.28 11.32
CA LEU A 106 6.60 0.13 11.73
C LEU A 106 7.40 0.33 13.03
N ILE A 107 7.18 -0.54 14.03
CA ILE A 107 7.88 -0.51 15.32
C ILE A 107 9.39 -0.72 15.12
N ASN A 108 9.76 -1.68 14.27
CA ASN A 108 11.15 -2.08 14.02
C ASN A 108 11.92 -1.14 13.07
N ARG A 109 11.27 -0.08 12.53
CA ARG A 109 11.91 0.89 11.61
C ARG A 109 11.92 2.33 12.19
N PRO A 110 12.51 2.57 13.37
CA PRO A 110 12.51 3.91 13.97
C PRO A 110 13.24 4.95 13.11
N GLY A 111 14.31 4.57 12.40
CA GLY A 111 15.06 5.48 11.52
C GLY A 111 14.29 5.93 10.26
N ALA A 112 13.22 5.22 9.90
CA ALA A 112 12.32 5.64 8.81
C ALA A 112 11.31 6.70 9.28
N CYS A 113 11.06 6.84 10.59
CA CYS A 113 10.21 7.88 11.15
C CYS A 113 11.06 9.10 11.53
N ARG A 114 11.25 10.08 10.65
CA ARG A 114 12.03 11.27 11.02
C ARG A 114 11.22 12.18 11.96
N PRO A 115 11.78 12.62 13.12
CA PRO A 115 13.09 12.31 13.68
C PRO A 115 13.13 11.26 14.82
N GLU A 116 12.02 10.63 15.24
CA GLU A 116 11.98 9.90 16.53
C GLU A 116 11.14 8.61 16.62
N GLY A 117 10.83 7.90 15.53
CA GLY A 117 10.06 6.66 15.69
C GLY A 117 8.62 6.87 16.20
N ARG A 118 7.98 8.01 15.88
CA ARG A 118 6.66 8.39 16.44
C ARG A 118 5.60 7.28 16.34
N CYS A 119 5.59 6.52 15.24
CA CYS A 119 4.71 5.36 15.09
C CYS A 119 4.83 4.37 16.27
N ARG A 120 6.05 4.09 16.72
CA ARG A 120 6.32 3.18 17.84
C ARG A 120 5.72 3.66 19.16
N LYS A 121 5.62 4.99 19.37
CA LYS A 121 4.97 5.52 20.58
C LYS A 121 3.45 5.26 20.57
N ASN A 122 2.85 5.18 19.39
CA ASN A 122 1.40 5.00 19.21
C ASN A 122 1.00 3.51 19.10
N LEU A 123 1.89 2.69 18.55
CA LEU A 123 1.72 1.24 18.39
C LEU A 123 2.26 0.55 19.65
N LYS A 124 1.35 0.13 20.55
CA LYS A 124 1.71 -0.63 21.75
C LYS A 124 2.32 -1.99 21.35
N ASP A 125 3.34 -2.43 22.09
CA ASP A 125 3.95 -3.76 21.96
C ASP A 125 2.99 -4.88 22.38
#